data_AF-A0A3D5HBB6-F1
#
_entry.id   AF-A0A3D5HBB6-F1
#
_cell.length_a   1.000
_cell.length_b   1.000
_cell.length_c   1.000
_cell.angle_alpha   90.00
_cell.angle_beta   90.00
_cell.angle_gamma   90.00
#
_symmetry.space_group_name_H-M   'P 1'
#
loop_
_entity.id
_entity.type
_entity.pdbx_description
1 polymer ?
#
loop_
_entity_poly.entity_id
_entity_poly.type
_entity_poly.pdbx_seq_one_letter_code
_entity_poly.pdbx_strand_id
1 'polypeptide(L)' 'MNKVVFDIETLGFPLDSFDEKQQEYLMKFAKTDEEKTETIQKLNLSPLTAKIIAIGMLNPDSNQGKVLYDAPKEEPWSS' A
#
# COMPACT_ATOMS: atom_id res chain seq x y z
N MET A 1 12.90 12.86 24.43
CA MET A 1 12.23 11.63 23.97
C MET A 1 12.45 11.56 22.48
N ASN A 2 13.16 10.56 21.97
CA ASN A 2 13.44 10.47 20.54
C ASN A 2 12.15 10.11 19.80
N LYS A 3 11.82 10.85 18.74
CA LYS A 3 10.61 10.64 17.94
C LYS A 3 10.99 10.49 16.48
N VAL A 4 10.23 9.65 15.77
CA VAL A 4 10.27 9.55 14.32
C VAL A 4 8.82 9.49 13.85
N VAL A 5 8.48 10.31 12.86
CA VAL A 5 7.18 10.27 12.17
C VAL A 5 7.30 9.30 11.01
N PHE A 6 6.32 8.40 10.89
CA PHE A 6 6.19 7.48 9.78
C PHE A 6 4.99 7.86 8.94
N ASP A 7 5.18 7.85 7.64
CA ASP A 7 4.12 7.92 6.63
C ASP A 7 4.25 6.68 5.74
N ILE A 8 3.15 5.97 5.51
CA ILE A 8 3.18 4.64 4.86
C ILE A 8 2.14 4.62 3.76
N GLU A 9 2.61 4.33 2.54
CA GLU A 9 1.76 4.16 1.37
C GLU A 9 1.68 2.69 0.96
N THR A 10 0.48 2.26 0.60
CA THR A 10 0.19 0.86 0.26
C THR A 10 -0.51 0.75 -1.09
N LEU A 11 -0.26 -0.37 -1.76
CA LEU A 11 -0.92 -0.73 -3.02
C LEU A 11 -1.55 -2.11 -2.87
N GLY A 12 -2.86 -2.19 -3.14
CA GLY A 12 -3.56 -3.46 -3.22
C GLY A 12 -2.99 -4.34 -4.34
N PHE A 13 -2.91 -5.64 -4.12
CA PHE A 13 -2.50 -6.56 -5.17
C PHE A 13 -3.56 -6.62 -6.28
N PRO A 14 -3.14 -6.88 -7.54
CA PRO A 14 -4.07 -7.18 -8.62
C PRO A 14 -5.01 -8.32 -8.24
N LEU A 15 -6.30 -8.20 -8.60
CA LEU A 15 -7.30 -9.22 -8.22
C LEU A 15 -6.95 -10.61 -8.79
N ASP A 16 -6.38 -10.65 -9.99
CA ASP A 16 -5.93 -11.85 -10.69
C ASP A 16 -4.67 -12.49 -10.09
N SER A 17 -4.03 -11.84 -9.11
CA SER A 17 -2.95 -12.46 -8.33
C SER A 17 -3.44 -13.40 -7.21
N PHE A 18 -4.73 -13.35 -6.87
CA PHE A 18 -5.36 -14.22 -5.87
C PHE A 18 -5.97 -15.47 -6.54
N ASP A 19 -6.06 -16.57 -5.81
CA ASP A 19 -6.76 -17.77 -6.29
C ASP A 19 -8.29 -17.55 -6.39
N GLU A 20 -8.99 -18.44 -7.11
CA GLU A 20 -10.43 -18.29 -7.36
C GLU A 20 -11.27 -18.19 -6.07
N LYS A 21 -10.90 -18.95 -5.02
CA LYS A 21 -11.64 -18.94 -3.75
C LYS A 21 -11.41 -17.65 -2.99
N GLN A 22 -10.20 -17.12 -3.05
CA GLN A 22 -9.87 -15.82 -2.47
C GLN A 22 -10.62 -14.70 -3.21
N GLN A 23 -10.65 -14.72 -4.55
CA GLN A 23 -11.40 -13.74 -5.33
C GLN A 23 -12.89 -13.76 -4.99
N GLU A 24 -13.51 -14.94 -4.93
CA GLU A 24 -14.91 -15.09 -4.52
C GLU A 24 -15.15 -14.54 -3.11
N TYR A 25 -14.27 -14.87 -2.16
CA TYR A 25 -14.38 -14.39 -0.79
C TYR A 25 -14.23 -12.86 -0.66
N LEU A 26 -13.28 -12.27 -1.39
CA LEU A 26 -13.06 -10.81 -1.40
C LEU A 26 -14.27 -10.09 -2.00
N MET A 27 -14.91 -10.69 -3.01
CA MET A 27 -16.04 -10.09 -3.74
C MET A 27 -17.42 -10.47 -3.20
N LYS A 28 -17.51 -11.32 -2.18
CA LYS A 28 -18.78 -11.91 -1.68
C LYS A 28 -19.89 -10.90 -1.36
N PHE A 29 -19.54 -9.65 -1.04
CA PHE A 29 -20.50 -8.60 -0.69
C PHE A 29 -20.70 -7.55 -1.80
N ALA A 30 -19.90 -7.60 -2.87
CA ALA A 30 -19.98 -6.68 -4.00
C ALA A 30 -20.93 -7.25 -5.06
N LYS A 31 -22.12 -6.69 -5.16
CA LYS A 31 -23.21 -7.16 -6.03
C LYS A 31 -23.27 -6.40 -7.34
N THR A 32 -22.92 -5.11 -7.34
CA THR A 32 -22.83 -4.29 -8.56
C THR A 32 -21.39 -4.14 -9.04
N ASP A 33 -21.21 -3.70 -10.28
CA ASP A 33 -19.87 -3.48 -10.83
C ASP A 33 -19.18 -2.27 -10.19
N GLU A 34 -19.95 -1.28 -9.73
CA GLU A 34 -19.45 -0.18 -8.90
C GLU A 34 -18.93 -0.70 -7.55
N GLU A 35 -19.71 -1.54 -6.84
CA GLU A 35 -19.30 -2.12 -5.57
C GLU A 35 -18.04 -3.00 -5.71
N LYS A 36 -17.90 -3.73 -6.82
CA LYS A 36 -16.69 -4.51 -7.12
C LYS A 36 -15.49 -3.60 -7.31
N THR A 37 -15.66 -2.52 -8.06
CA THR A 37 -14.60 -1.52 -8.29
C THR A 37 -14.14 -0.91 -6.98
N GLU A 38 -15.07 -0.50 -6.11
CA GLU A 38 -14.74 0.00 -4.78
C GLU A 38 -14.04 -1.05 -3.90
N THR A 39 -14.49 -2.31 -3.98
CA THR A 39 -13.88 -3.41 -3.22
C THR A 39 -12.44 -3.63 -3.64
N ILE A 40 -12.15 -3.60 -4.94
CA ILE A 40 -10.78 -3.67 -5.48
C ILE A 40 -9.94 -2.49 -4.96
N GLN A 41 -10.48 -1.27 -4.99
CA GLN A 41 -9.77 -0.08 -4.49
C GLN A 41 -9.43 -0.19 -3.00
N LYS A 42 -10.31 -0.81 -2.20
CA LYS A 42 -10.13 -1.00 -0.75
C LYS A 42 -9.16 -2.14 -0.40
N LEU A 43 -8.67 -2.93 -1.36
CA LEU A 43 -7.70 -4.00 -1.09
C LEU A 43 -6.40 -3.46 -0.45
N ASN A 44 -6.06 -2.20 -0.69
CA ASN A 44 -4.90 -1.55 -0.08
C ASN A 44 -5.02 -1.39 1.45
N LEU A 45 -6.22 -1.50 2.03
CA LEU A 45 -6.47 -1.28 3.46
C LEU A 45 -6.15 -2.49 4.36
N SER A 46 -5.62 -3.58 3.79
CA SER A 46 -5.30 -4.80 4.55
C SER A 46 -3.91 -5.35 4.18
N PRO A 47 -3.10 -5.76 5.18
CA PRO A 47 -1.77 -6.32 4.93
C PRO A 47 -1.80 -7.69 4.21
N LEU A 48 -2.96 -8.36 4.17
CA LEU A 48 -3.12 -9.62 3.45
C LEU A 48 -3.39 -9.44 1.96
N THR A 49 -3.84 -8.25 1.55
CA THR A 49 -4.28 -7.95 0.18
C THR A 49 -3.49 -6.81 -0.45
N ALA A 50 -2.46 -6.31 0.23
CA ALA A 50 -1.68 -5.18 -0.21
C ALA A 50 -0.20 -5.34 0.14
N LYS A 51 0.64 -4.54 -0.50
CA LYS A 51 2.03 -4.33 -0.12
C LYS A 51 2.30 -2.87 0.21
N ILE A 52 3.28 -2.63 1.07
CA ILE A 52 3.85 -1.29 1.26
C ILE A 52 4.66 -0.93 0.01
N ILE A 53 4.44 0.26 -0.54
CA ILE A 53 5.16 0.78 -1.70
C ILE A 53 6.04 1.97 -1.37
N ALA A 54 5.77 2.68 -0.27
CA ALA A 54 6.65 3.72 0.25
C ALA A 54 6.55 3.84 1.77
N ILE A 55 7.67 4.21 2.39
CA ILE A 55 7.77 4.56 3.80
C ILE A 55 8.57 5.86 3.89
N GLY A 56 7.89 6.94 4.27
CA GLY A 56 8.51 8.19 4.69
C GLY A 56 8.87 8.15 6.16
N MET A 57 10.10 8.55 6.50
CA MET A 57 10.56 8.70 7.88
C MET A 57 11.11 10.11 8.10
N LEU A 58 10.67 10.77 9.16
CA LEU A 58 11.14 12.11 9.53
C LEU A 58 11.47 12.16 11.03
N ASN A 59 12.68 12.62 11.36
CA ASN A 59 12.98 13.09 12.71
C ASN A 59 12.51 14.55 12.81
N PRO A 60 11.47 14.87 13.59
CA PRO A 60 10.93 16.23 13.67
C PRO A 60 11.85 17.19 14.42
N ASP A 61 12.78 16.68 15.24
CA ASP A 61 13.71 17.51 16.02
C ASP A 61 14.89 17.98 15.15
N SER A 62 15.42 17.12 14.26
CA SER A 62 16.54 17.46 13.37
C SER A 62 16.12 17.84 11.94
N ASN A 63 14.84 17.66 11.60
CA ASN A 63 14.30 17.79 10.24
C ASN A 63 15.00 16.90 9.20
N GLN A 64 15.69 15.84 9.65
CA GLN A 64 16.31 14.86 8.76
C GLN A 64 15.31 13.74 8.45
N GLY A 65 15.24 13.36 7.19
CA GLY A 65 14.33 12.31 6.73
C GLY A 65 14.97 11.34 5.77
N LYS A 66 14.27 10.22 5.56
CA LYS A 66 14.59 9.21 4.57
C LYS A 66 13.31 8.61 4.02
N VAL A 67 13.32 8.28 2.74
CA VAL A 67 12.24 7.54 2.08
C VAL A 67 12.78 6.19 1.66
N LEU A 68 12.01 5.14 1.95
CA LEU A 68 12.17 3.82 1.36
C LEU A 68 10.99 3.61 0.41
N TYR A 69 11.22 3.04 -0.77
CA TYR A 69 10.16 2.78 -1.73
C TYR A 69 10.44 1.50 -2.51
N ASP A 70 9.38 0.83 -2.96
CA ASP A 70 9.47 -0.34 -3.82
C ASP A 70 9.68 0.10 -5.27
N ALA A 71 10.81 -0.30 -5.85
CA ALA A 71 11.18 0.04 -7.21
C ALA A 71 12.06 -1.07 -7.83
N PRO A 72 11.99 -1.26 -9.16
CA PRO A 72 12.80 -2.27 -9.83
C PRO A 72 14.30 -1.96 -9.80
N LYS A 73 14.69 -0.68 -9.57
CA LYS A 73 16.07 -0.22 -9.49
C LYS A 73 16.17 0.93 -8.51
N GLU A 74 17.33 1.07 -7.86
CA GLU A 74 17.64 2.26 -7.08
C GLU A 74 17.91 3.44 -8.02
N GLU A 75 17.20 4.55 -7.82
CA GLU A 75 17.46 5.80 -8.52
C GLU A 75 18.15 6.79 -7.57
N PRO A 76 19.24 7.44 -8.00
CA PRO A 76 19.89 8.47 -7.18
C PRO A 76 18.93 9.64 -7.00
N TRP A 77 18.77 10.07 -5.74
CA TRP A 77 17.94 11.23 -5.42
C TRP A 77 18.58 12.51 -5.99
N SER A 78 17.84 13.25 -6.82
CA SER A 78 18.21 14.60 -7.28
C SER A 78 17.23 15.62 -6.70
N SER A 79 17.76 16.54 -5.88
CA SER A 79 17.05 17.74 -5.41
C SER A 79 16.94 18.81 -6.47
#